data_AF-A0AA86P6K9-F1
#
_entry.id   AF-A0AA86P6K9-F1
#
_cell.length_a   1.000
_cell.length_b   1.000
_cell.length_c   1.000
_cell.angle_alpha   90.00
_cell.angle_beta   90.00
_cell.angle_gamma   90.00
#
_symmetry.space_group_name_H-M   'P 1'
#
loop_
_entity.id
_entity.type
_entity.pdbx_description
1 polymer ?
#
loop_
_entity_poly.entity_id
_entity_poly.type
_entity_poly.pdbx_seq_one_letter_code
_entity_poly.pdbx_strand_id
1 'polypeptide(L)'
;MKFYMKQKVFSFKDKFFLTDEQATNRYYVEGDFSLVNRRKIIDVTTNTTVAIIEDKPISLLPTFYVIINQQRVLTITKKFKLFKDEFVIEGSRNWVVKGDFGDYIYSYGRWNCFFLFTM
;
A
#
# COMPACT_ATOMS: atom_id res chain seq x y z
N MET A 1 12.31 8.21 9.23
CA MET A 1 12.48 6.79 8.88
C MET A 1 12.37 6.66 7.38
N LYS A 2 13.39 6.10 6.73
CA LYS A 2 13.42 5.84 5.30
C LYS A 2 13.60 4.35 5.08
N PHE A 3 12.70 3.74 4.31
CA PHE A 3 12.82 2.34 3.92
C PHE A 3 13.25 2.25 2.46
N TYR A 4 14.16 1.34 2.18
CA TYR A 4 14.64 1.02 0.85
C TYR A 4 14.06 -0.31 0.41
N MET A 5 13.52 -0.34 -0.81
CA MET A 5 13.01 -1.56 -1.43
C MET A 5 14.09 -2.11 -2.36
N LYS A 6 14.60 -3.31 -2.05
CA LYS A 6 15.53 -4.00 -2.94
C LYS A 6 14.76 -4.98 -3.83
N GLN A 7 14.22 -4.48 -4.94
CA GLN A 7 13.54 -5.31 -5.93
C GLN A 7 14.55 -5.85 -6.96
N LYS A 8 14.63 -7.18 -7.14
CA LYS A 8 15.29 -7.76 -8.33
C LYS A 8 14.30 -7.68 -9.49
N VAL A 9 14.65 -6.97 -10.57
CA VAL A 9 13.79 -6.72 -11.74
C VAL A 9 13.58 -7.97 -12.63
N PHE A 10 13.86 -9.18 -12.15
CA PHE A 10 13.84 -10.41 -12.94
C PHE A 10 13.30 -11.63 -12.17
N SER A 11 12.16 -11.48 -11.50
CA SER A 11 11.34 -12.64 -11.19
C SER A 11 9.89 -12.20 -11.10
N PHE A 12 9.02 -12.87 -11.84
CA PHE A 12 7.56 -12.84 -11.73
C PHE A 12 7.06 -13.41 -10.38
N LYS A 13 7.84 -13.21 -9.31
CA LYS A 13 7.56 -13.62 -7.94
C LYS A 13 7.65 -12.34 -7.12
N ASP A 14 6.51 -11.90 -6.63
CA ASP A 14 6.26 -10.72 -5.77
C ASP A 14 6.94 -10.83 -4.39
N LYS A 15 8.20 -11.26 -4.30
CA LYS A 15 8.91 -11.49 -3.04
C LYS A 15 10.11 -10.55 -2.93
N PHE A 16 10.12 -9.69 -1.92
CA PHE A 16 11.20 -8.74 -1.69
C PHE A 16 11.36 -8.35 -0.23
N PHE A 17 12.54 -7.86 0.13
CA PHE A 17 12.83 -7.33 1.46
C PHE A 17 12.79 -5.81 1.47
N LEU A 18 12.26 -5.25 2.55
CA LEU A 18 12.36 -3.84 2.90
C LEU A 18 13.50 -3.68 3.91
N THR A 19 14.51 -2.91 3.53
CA THR A 19 15.68 -2.59 4.36
C THR A 19 15.57 -1.18 4.93
N ASP A 20 16.02 -0.98 6.17
CA ASP A 20 16.14 0.36 6.76
C ASP A 20 17.45 1.05 6.33
N GLU A 21 17.71 2.26 6.80
CA GLU A 21 18.93 3.06 6.53
C GLU A 21 20.24 2.34 6.89
N GLN A 22 20.19 1.41 7.84
CA GLN A 22 21.35 0.59 8.25
C GLN A 22 21.53 -0.68 7.38
N ALA A 23 20.81 -0.80 6.27
CA ALA A 23 20.78 -1.98 5.40
C ALA A 23 20.27 -3.27 6.07
N THR A 24 19.62 -3.15 7.23
CA THR A 24 19.01 -4.29 7.94
C THR A 24 17.64 -4.62 7.35
N ASN A 25 17.41 -5.88 7.00
CA ASN A 25 16.10 -6.36 6.55
C ASN A 25 15.08 -6.26 7.69
N ARG A 26 14.07 -5.41 7.54
CA ARG A 26 13.03 -5.20 8.55
C ARG A 26 11.75 -5.95 8.21
N TYR A 27 11.32 -5.88 6.96
CA TYR A 27 10.11 -6.54 6.51
C TYR A 27 10.40 -7.41 5.29
N TYR A 28 9.67 -8.51 5.21
CA TYR A 28 9.62 -9.39 4.07
C TYR A 28 8.22 -9.33 3.47
N VAL A 29 8.14 -8.99 2.20
CA VAL A 29 6.90 -8.99 1.44
C VAL A 29 6.88 -10.25 0.60
N GLU A 30 5.81 -11.02 0.72
CA GLU A 30 5.56 -12.23 -0.04
C GLU A 30 4.23 -12.13 -0.76
N GLY A 31 4.27 -12.05 -2.09
CA GLY A 31 3.09 -12.17 -2.92
C GLY A 31 2.78 -13.60 -3.31
N ASP A 32 1.49 -13.88 -3.35
CA ASP A 32 0.85 -15.10 -3.80
C ASP A 32 0.07 -14.78 -5.08
N PHE A 33 0.43 -15.46 -6.16
CA PHE A 33 -0.20 -15.32 -7.47
C PHE A 33 -1.32 -16.35 -7.58
N SER A 34 -2.47 -16.02 -6.99
CA SER A 34 -3.72 -16.79 -7.05
C SER A 34 -4.75 -16.03 -7.91
N LEU A 35 -5.98 -16.56 -8.07
CA LEU A 35 -7.10 -15.83 -8.72
C LEU A 35 -7.30 -14.40 -8.16
N VAL A 36 -6.90 -14.20 -6.91
CA VAL A 36 -6.78 -12.90 -6.27
C VAL A 36 -5.34 -12.73 -5.81
N ASN A 37 -4.66 -11.73 -6.35
CA ASN A 37 -3.29 -11.40 -5.94
C ASN A 37 -3.32 -10.94 -4.48
N ARG A 38 -2.48 -11.57 -3.66
CA ARG A 38 -2.35 -11.24 -2.24
C ARG A 38 -0.89 -11.04 -1.89
N ARG A 39 -0.58 -10.01 -1.13
CA ARG A 39 0.76 -9.69 -0.65
C ARG A 39 0.77 -9.67 0.87
N LYS A 40 1.55 -10.55 1.49
CA LYS A 40 1.73 -10.62 2.93
C LYS A 40 2.98 -9.83 3.30
N ILE A 41 2.87 -9.00 4.32
CA ILE A 41 3.99 -8.27 4.92
C ILE A 41 4.30 -8.96 6.24
N ILE A 42 5.53 -9.46 6.37
CA ILE A 42 6.00 -10.24 7.51
C ILE A 42 7.15 -9.45 8.15
N ASP A 43 7.12 -9.25 9.46
CA ASP A 43 8.26 -8.68 10.19
C ASP A 43 9.34 -9.79 10.31
N VAL A 44 10.55 -9.49 9.84
CA VAL A 44 11.66 -10.47 9.80
C VAL A 44 12.13 -10.84 11.21
N THR A 45 11.97 -9.96 12.18
CA THR A 45 12.45 -10.17 13.56
C THR A 45 11.53 -11.12 14.32
N THR A 46 10.23 -10.94 14.18
CA THR A 46 9.21 -11.72 14.90
C THR A 46 8.68 -12.87 14.07
N ASN A 47 8.95 -12.88 12.77
CA ASN A 47 8.37 -13.79 11.78
C ASN A 47 6.84 -13.80 11.80
N THR A 48 6.22 -12.67 12.17
CA THR A 48 4.76 -12.52 12.24
C THR A 48 4.24 -11.67 11.08
N THR A 49 3.05 -12.03 10.57
CA THR A 49 2.39 -11.24 9.53
C THR A 49 1.84 -9.96 10.15
N VAL A 50 2.34 -8.80 9.71
CA VAL A 50 1.91 -7.48 10.20
C VAL A 50 0.75 -6.93 9.40
N ALA A 51 0.68 -7.24 8.10
CA ALA A 51 -0.38 -6.79 7.23
C ALA A 51 -0.52 -7.68 6.00
N ILE A 52 -1.71 -7.71 5.42
CA ILE A 52 -2.00 -8.37 4.14
C ILE A 52 -2.62 -7.33 3.22
N ILE A 53 -2.10 -7.23 2.00
CA ILE A 53 -2.64 -6.41 0.93
C ILE A 53 -3.30 -7.35 -0.08
N GLU A 54 -4.59 -7.18 -0.32
CA GLU A 54 -5.36 -7.99 -1.27
C GLU A 54 -5.87 -7.12 -2.42
N ASP A 55 -5.64 -7.55 -3.66
CA ASP A 55 -6.13 -6.84 -4.83
C ASP A 55 -7.63 -7.13 -5.04
N LYS A 56 -8.42 -6.14 -5.45
CA LYS A 56 -9.84 -6.33 -5.76
C LYS A 56 -9.99 -6.83 -7.21
N PRO A 57 -10.35 -8.10 -7.45
CA PRO A 57 -10.33 -8.69 -8.79
C PRO A 57 -11.37 -8.10 -9.74
N ILE A 58 -12.51 -7.63 -9.21
CA ILE A 58 -13.60 -7.02 -9.99
C ILE A 58 -13.75 -5.57 -9.55
N SER A 59 -13.08 -4.67 -10.26
CA SER A 59 -13.19 -3.24 -10.05
C SER A 59 -12.90 -2.45 -11.32
N LEU A 60 -13.62 -1.34 -11.52
CA LEU A 60 -13.39 -0.42 -12.65
C LEU A 60 -12.06 0.33 -12.51
N LEU A 61 -11.63 0.54 -11.25
CA LEU A 61 -10.41 1.22 -10.87
C LEU A 61 -9.56 0.26 -10.03
N PRO A 62 -8.23 0.19 -10.23
CA PRO A 62 -7.36 -0.66 -9.41
C PRO A 62 -7.55 -0.35 -7.92
N THR A 63 -8.08 -1.31 -7.18
CA THR A 63 -8.44 -1.16 -5.76
C THR A 63 -7.75 -2.25 -4.95
N PHE A 64 -7.25 -1.90 -3.77
CA PHE A 64 -6.51 -2.77 -2.87
C PHE A 64 -7.10 -2.70 -1.46
N TYR A 65 -7.16 -3.82 -0.76
CA TYR A 65 -7.61 -3.90 0.63
C TYR A 65 -6.41 -4.14 1.54
N VAL A 66 -6.33 -3.41 2.64
CA VAL A 66 -5.32 -3.61 3.69
C VAL A 66 -5.99 -4.27 4.89
N ILE A 67 -5.55 -5.48 5.19
CA ILE A 67 -6.05 -6.33 6.27
C ILE A 67 -4.96 -6.42 7.34
N ILE A 68 -5.32 -6.06 8.57
CA ILE A 68 -4.46 -6.15 9.76
C ILE A 68 -5.25 -6.93 10.81
N ASN A 69 -4.62 -7.90 11.47
CA ASN A 69 -5.30 -8.75 12.46
C ASN A 69 -6.60 -9.38 11.93
N GLN A 70 -6.62 -9.82 10.68
CA GLN A 70 -7.80 -10.39 9.99
C GLN A 70 -8.99 -9.42 9.82
N GLN A 71 -8.81 -8.13 10.11
CA GLN A 71 -9.81 -7.09 9.89
C GLN A 71 -9.39 -6.18 8.74
N ARG A 72 -10.32 -5.84 7.86
CA ARG A 72 -10.07 -4.85 6.80
C ARG A 72 -10.02 -3.46 7.45
N VAL A 73 -8.83 -2.87 7.50
CA VAL A 73 -8.59 -1.58 8.13
C VAL A 73 -8.67 -0.45 7.11
N LEU A 74 -8.14 -0.66 5.90
CA LEU A 74 -8.06 0.38 4.87
C LEU A 74 -8.41 -0.18 3.49
N THR A 75 -8.88 0.69 2.61
CA THR A 75 -9.05 0.44 1.18
C THR A 75 -8.27 1.51 0.41
N ILE A 76 -7.41 1.09 -0.51
CA ILE A 76 -6.59 1.97 -1.35
C ILE A 76 -7.11 1.88 -2.77
N THR A 77 -7.60 2.98 -3.32
CA THR A 77 -8.14 3.03 -4.69
C THR A 77 -7.27 3.94 -5.55
N LYS A 78 -6.72 3.41 -6.65
CA LYS A 78 -6.01 4.18 -7.66
C LYS A 78 -7.02 4.83 -8.61
N LYS A 79 -7.11 6.15 -8.59
CA LYS A 79 -7.91 6.92 -9.55
C LYS A 79 -7.08 7.17 -10.80
N PHE A 80 -7.64 6.83 -11.95
CA PHE A 80 -7.01 7.11 -13.24
C PHE A 80 -7.20 8.60 -13.57
N LYS A 81 -6.11 9.38 -13.59
CA LYS A 81 -6.07 10.68 -14.26
C LYS A 81 -5.02 10.60 -15.35
N LEU A 82 -5.33 11.13 -16.54
CA LEU A 82 -4.55 10.96 -17.77
C LEU A 82 -3.05 11.32 -17.67
N PHE A 83 -2.63 12.05 -16.63
CA PHE A 83 -1.24 12.50 -16.42
C PHE A 83 -0.77 12.46 -14.97
N LYS A 84 -1.57 11.95 -14.02
CA LYS A 84 -1.24 11.97 -12.59
C LYS A 84 -1.81 10.73 -11.89
N ASP A 85 -0.99 10.08 -11.07
CA ASP A 85 -1.48 9.04 -10.20
C ASP A 85 -2.10 9.65 -8.93
N GLU A 86 -3.33 9.27 -8.61
CA GLU A 86 -3.99 9.68 -7.38
C GLU A 86 -4.46 8.44 -6.62
N PHE A 87 -4.00 8.29 -5.37
CA PHE A 87 -4.39 7.19 -4.51
C PHE A 87 -5.28 7.71 -3.38
N VAL A 88 -6.48 7.16 -3.28
CA VAL A 88 -7.42 7.46 -2.20
C VAL A 88 -7.36 6.34 -1.17
N ILE A 89 -7.08 6.68 0.09
CA ILE A 89 -7.03 5.72 1.20
C ILE A 89 -8.25 5.94 2.09
N GLU A 90 -9.20 5.01 2.00
CA GLU A 90 -10.43 5.02 2.77
C GLU A 90 -10.26 4.11 4.00
N GLY A 91 -10.53 4.63 5.20
CA GLY A 91 -10.26 3.93 6.46
C GLY A 91 -10.73 4.70 7.69
N SER A 92 -10.34 4.27 8.90
CA SER A 92 -10.72 4.94 10.16
C SER A 92 -10.23 6.40 10.28
N ARG A 93 -9.26 6.79 9.46
CA ARG A 93 -8.89 8.19 9.21
C ARG A 93 -8.71 8.35 7.70
N ASN A 94 -9.70 8.90 6.99
CA ASN A 94 -9.69 9.11 5.54
C ASN A 94 -8.46 9.94 5.12
N TRP A 95 -7.48 9.30 4.48
CA TRP A 95 -6.23 9.93 4.04
C TRP A 95 -6.19 9.89 2.51
N VAL A 96 -5.68 10.95 1.89
CA VAL A 96 -5.45 10.92 0.44
C VAL A 96 -3.97 11.12 0.19
N VAL A 97 -3.41 10.18 -0.56
CA VAL A 97 -2.01 10.18 -0.95
C VAL A 97 -1.97 10.60 -2.42
N LYS A 98 -1.39 11.77 -2.66
CA LYS A 98 -1.12 12.25 -4.01
C LYS A 98 0.36 12.04 -4.27
N GLY A 99 0.70 11.35 -5.35
CA GLY A 99 2.08 11.10 -5.70
C GLY A 99 2.24 10.87 -7.19
N ASP A 100 3.40 11.25 -7.72
CA ASP A 100 3.77 10.96 -9.10
C ASP A 100 4.58 9.67 -9.12
N PHE A 101 4.12 8.66 -9.87
CA PHE A 101 4.80 7.37 -9.95
C PHE A 101 6.17 7.49 -10.64
N GLY A 102 6.37 8.52 -11.47
CA GLY A 102 7.63 8.79 -12.16
C GLY A 102 8.75 9.26 -11.21
N ASP A 103 8.39 10.02 -10.17
CA ASP A 103 9.36 10.66 -9.28
C ASP A 103 9.53 9.92 -7.94
N TYR A 104 8.73 8.89 -7.65
CA TYR A 104 8.70 8.19 -6.35
C TYR A 104 8.47 9.12 -5.13
N ILE A 105 7.95 10.33 -5.36
CA ILE A 105 7.63 11.31 -4.32
C ILE A 105 6.13 11.23 -4.01
N TYR A 106 5.81 10.81 -2.79
CA TYR A 106 4.44 10.71 -2.30
C TYR A 106 4.20 11.72 -1.19
N SER A 107 3.18 12.57 -1.35
CA SER A 107 2.72 13.49 -0.33
C SER A 107 1.42 12.96 0.30
N TYR A 108 1.45 12.77 1.62
CA TYR A 108 0.27 12.37 2.39
C TYR A 108 -0.37 13.60 3.03
N GLY A 109 -1.67 13.78 2.81
CA GLY A 109 -2.46 14.83 3.43
C GLY A 109 -3.68 14.25 4.13
N ARG A 110 -3.98 14.73 5.34
CA ARG A 110 -5.27 14.45 5.98
C ARG A 110 -6.37 15.11 5.14
N TRP A 111 -7.39 14.35 4.73
CA TRP A 111 -8.58 14.97 4.19
C TRP A 111 -9.34 15.63 5.34
N ASN A 112 -9.24 16.95 5.45
CA ASN A 112 -10.26 17.70 6.17
C ASN A 112 -11.52 17.66 5.28
N CYS A 113 -12.42 16.72 5.55
CA CYS A 113 -13.83 17.03 5.44
C CYS A 113 -14.09 18.15 6.48
N PHE A 114 -13.88 19.40 6.07
CA PHE A 114 -14.62 20.49 6.68
C PHE A 114 -16.06 20.25 6.23
N PHE A 115 -16.79 19.47 7.03
CA PHE A 115 -18.24 19.52 7.01
C PHE A 115 -18.60 21.01 7.10
N LEU A 116 -19.23 21.54 6.05
CA LEU A 116 -20.08 22.69 6.19
C LEU A 116 -21.11 22.34 7.27
N PHE A 117 -20.90 22.86 8.48
CA PHE A 117 -21.92 23.05 9.49
C PHE A 117 -21.76 24.47 10.04
N THR A 118 -22.42 25.40 9.35
CA THR A 118 -22.67 26.83 9.64
C THR A 118 -23.04 27.41 8.27
N MET A 119 -24.27 27.80 7.95
CA MET A 119 -25.50 28.11 8.70
C MET A 119 -26.71 27.51 7.99
#